data_AF-E6SS82-F1
#
_entry.id   AF-E6SS82-F1
#
_cell.length_a   1.000
_cell.length_b   1.000
_cell.length_c   1.000
_cell.angle_alpha   90.00
_cell.angle_beta   90.00
_cell.angle_gamma   90.00
#
_symmetry.space_group_name_H-M   'P 1'
#
loop_
_entity.id
_entity.type
_entity.pdbx_description
1 polymer ?
#
loop_
_entity_poly.entity_id
_entity_poly.type
_entity_poly.pdbx_seq_one_letter_code
_entity_poly.pdbx_strand_id
1 'polypeptide(L)'
;MRHLYYIIQTLLRGCGGNLVKLTSLVLGLLVGILLFSQIAYELSYENFYKDPEQLVMLRMRNAKDGIPDKDHNYGTYRPAAADLWEALSEQVECASLTSSILQPSFYKEDKKLEAMPILCVDTLYFRTTGVQVLKGDPHDLSVMQNAFISQSMARRVFGDEDPIGKGLSVEKMFNVTIRGIYRDVPRNTILPHGILLSIAAVDWGYGVGAWGMNNI
;
A
#
# COMPACT_ATOMS: atom_id res chain seq x y z
N MET A 1 6.04 24.39 -45.85
CA MET A 1 7.20 24.81 -45.02
C MET A 1 7.26 26.34 -44.83
N ARG A 2 7.24 27.17 -45.89
CA ARG A 2 7.30 28.65 -45.75
C ARG A 2 6.09 29.28 -45.04
N HIS A 3 4.87 28.75 -45.24
CA HIS A 3 3.68 29.26 -44.55
C HIS A 3 3.75 29.13 -43.02
N LEU A 4 4.30 28.02 -42.52
CA LEU A 4 4.45 27.77 -41.08
C LEU A 4 5.45 28.75 -40.45
N TYR A 5 6.53 29.06 -41.16
CA TYR A 5 7.51 30.08 -40.77
C TYR A 5 6.88 31.48 -40.64
N TYR A 6 6.08 31.90 -41.62
CA TYR A 6 5.41 33.21 -41.57
C TYR A 6 4.34 33.28 -40.47
N ILE A 7 3.64 32.17 -40.18
CA ILE A 7 2.66 32.11 -39.07
C ILE A 7 3.36 32.27 -37.72
N ILE A 8 4.46 31.55 -37.48
CA ILE A 8 5.25 31.64 -36.23
C ILE A 8 5.83 33.04 -36.05
N GLN A 9 6.38 33.64 -37.13
CA GLN A 9 6.95 34.98 -37.08
C GLN A 9 5.92 36.07 -36.79
N THR A 10 4.69 35.92 -37.30
CA THR A 10 3.58 36.85 -37.04
C THR A 10 3.04 36.69 -35.61
N LEU A 11 2.97 35.46 -35.09
CA LEU A 11 2.57 35.15 -33.71
C LEU A 11 3.53 35.76 -32.68
N LEU A 12 4.84 35.68 -32.92
CA LEU A 12 5.90 36.21 -32.05
C LEU A 12 6.04 37.74 -32.10
N ARG A 13 5.65 38.40 -33.21
CA ARG A 13 5.73 39.87 -33.35
C ARG A 13 4.58 40.64 -32.68
N GLY A 14 3.46 39.99 -32.35
CA GLY A 14 2.31 40.58 -31.63
C GLY A 14 2.54 40.64 -30.11
N CYS A 15 3.42 41.52 -29.65
CA CYS A 15 4.18 41.42 -28.40
C CYS A 15 3.44 41.70 -27.05
N GLY A 16 2.17 41.34 -26.92
CA GLY A 16 1.51 41.40 -25.59
C GLY A 16 0.17 40.68 -25.54
N GLY A 17 -0.73 40.97 -26.49
CA GLY A 17 -2.06 40.35 -26.53
C GLY A 17 -2.04 38.84 -26.84
N ASN A 18 -1.11 38.38 -27.68
CA ASN A 18 -0.97 36.94 -27.98
C ASN A 18 -0.35 36.17 -26.81
N LEU A 19 0.57 36.79 -26.06
CA LEU A 19 1.15 36.20 -24.85
C LEU A 19 0.07 35.96 -23.79
N VAL A 20 -0.77 36.95 -23.51
CA VAL A 20 -1.87 36.82 -22.53
C VAL A 20 -2.89 35.75 -22.96
N LYS A 21 -3.22 35.66 -24.25
CA LYS A 21 -4.14 34.63 -24.77
C LYS A 21 -3.54 33.23 -24.69
N LEU A 22 -2.24 33.10 -24.97
CA LEU A 22 -1.55 31.83 -24.90
C LEU A 22 -1.41 31.38 -23.44
N THR A 23 -1.04 32.27 -22.53
CA THR A 23 -0.90 31.93 -21.11
C THR A 23 -2.25 31.60 -20.48
N SER A 24 -3.32 32.32 -20.80
CA SER A 24 -4.66 32.00 -20.28
C SER A 24 -5.18 30.67 -20.81
N LEU A 25 -4.93 30.36 -22.08
CA LEU A 25 -5.29 29.07 -22.68
C LEU A 25 -4.50 27.91 -22.06
N VAL A 26 -3.18 28.06 -21.93
CA VAL A 26 -2.32 27.04 -21.31
C VAL A 26 -2.70 26.84 -19.84
N LEU A 27 -2.98 27.92 -19.11
CA LEU A 27 -3.39 27.84 -17.70
C LEU A 27 -4.75 27.15 -17.57
N GLY A 28 -5.74 27.48 -18.40
CA GLY A 28 -7.04 26.82 -18.41
C GLY A 28 -6.94 25.33 -18.74
N LEU A 29 -6.13 24.97 -19.75
CA LEU A 29 -5.89 23.58 -20.12
C LEU A 29 -5.15 22.82 -19.00
N LEU A 30 -4.14 23.44 -18.39
CA LEU A 30 -3.38 22.85 -17.28
C LEU A 30 -4.30 22.53 -16.10
N VAL A 31 -5.14 23.48 -15.68
CA VAL A 31 -6.11 23.26 -14.60
C VAL A 31 -7.07 22.13 -14.95
N GLY A 32 -7.59 22.09 -16.19
CA GLY A 32 -8.44 21.01 -16.67
C GLY A 32 -7.77 19.64 -16.58
N ILE A 33 -6.54 19.51 -17.08
CA ILE A 33 -5.76 18.27 -17.04
C ILE A 33 -5.50 17.83 -15.59
N LEU A 34 -5.15 18.75 -14.68
CA LEU A 34 -4.92 18.42 -13.28
C LEU A 34 -6.19 17.90 -12.60
N LEU A 35 -7.35 18.50 -12.87
CA LEU A 35 -8.63 18.02 -12.33
C LEU A 35 -9.00 16.64 -12.88
N PHE A 36 -8.86 16.41 -14.18
CA PHE A 36 -9.09 15.09 -14.78
C PHE A 36 -8.12 14.04 -14.24
N SER A 37 -6.85 14.41 -14.05
CA SER A 37 -5.85 13.54 -13.44
C SER A 37 -6.21 13.17 -12.01
N GLN A 38 -6.72 14.11 -11.21
CA GLN A 38 -7.17 13.82 -9.85
C GLN A 38 -8.36 12.86 -9.86
N ILE A 39 -9.37 13.11 -10.71
CA ILE A 39 -10.54 12.23 -10.79
C ILE A 39 -10.13 10.82 -11.26
N ALA A 40 -9.25 10.72 -12.26
CA ALA A 40 -8.73 9.44 -12.71
C ALA A 40 -7.95 8.73 -11.61
N TYR A 41 -7.18 9.47 -10.80
CA TYR A 41 -6.51 8.93 -9.63
C TYR A 41 -7.52 8.36 -8.63
N GLU A 42 -8.52 9.14 -8.21
CA GLU A 42 -9.57 8.69 -7.27
C GLU A 42 -10.35 7.47 -7.81
N LEU A 43 -10.67 7.42 -9.10
CA LEU A 43 -11.36 6.28 -9.71
C LEU A 43 -10.49 5.03 -9.84
N SER A 44 -9.16 5.17 -9.76
CA SER A 44 -8.22 4.05 -9.76
C SER A 44 -8.00 3.43 -8.38
N TYR A 45 -8.71 3.91 -7.36
CA TYR A 45 -8.64 3.41 -5.98
C TYR A 45 -8.88 1.89 -5.93
N GLU A 46 -7.95 1.14 -5.35
CA GLU A 46 -7.94 -0.33 -5.23
C GLU A 46 -7.96 -1.15 -6.53
N ASN A 47 -7.92 -0.51 -7.71
CA ASN A 47 -8.01 -1.21 -9.00
C ASN A 47 -6.68 -1.85 -9.47
N PHE A 48 -5.74 -2.12 -8.56
CA PHE A 48 -4.43 -2.69 -8.87
C PHE A 48 -4.29 -4.15 -8.42
N TYR A 49 -5.19 -4.63 -7.59
CA TYR A 49 -5.26 -6.06 -7.26
C TYR A 49 -5.66 -6.86 -8.49
N LYS A 50 -5.35 -8.15 -8.48
CA LYS A 50 -5.62 -9.02 -9.62
C LYS A 50 -7.13 -9.12 -9.91
N ASP A 51 -7.92 -9.30 -8.87
CA ASP A 51 -9.37 -9.51 -8.93
C ASP A 51 -10.10 -8.58 -7.92
N PRO A 52 -10.13 -7.26 -8.18
CA PRO A 52 -10.57 -6.27 -7.18
C PRO A 52 -12.06 -6.38 -6.82
N GLU A 53 -12.90 -6.90 -7.72
CA GLU A 53 -14.33 -7.11 -7.46
C GLU A 53 -14.62 -8.28 -6.51
N GLN A 54 -13.68 -9.23 -6.41
CA GLN A 54 -13.79 -10.41 -5.55
C GLN A 54 -13.04 -10.25 -4.22
N LEU A 55 -12.12 -9.28 -4.15
CA LEU A 55 -11.37 -8.96 -2.94
C LEU A 55 -12.22 -8.11 -1.99
N VAL A 56 -12.64 -8.69 -0.88
CA VAL A 56 -13.47 -8.03 0.11
C VAL A 56 -12.72 -7.83 1.43
N MET A 57 -12.88 -6.65 2.02
CA MET A 57 -12.40 -6.36 3.37
C MET A 57 -13.52 -6.57 4.39
N LEU A 58 -13.29 -7.43 5.37
CA LEU A 58 -14.19 -7.58 6.49
C LEU A 58 -14.14 -6.34 7.39
N ARG A 59 -15.31 -5.76 7.68
CA ARG A 59 -15.45 -4.64 8.62
C ARG A 59 -16.43 -5.02 9.72
N MET A 60 -16.17 -4.51 10.92
CA MET A 60 -17.05 -4.71 12.05
C MET A 60 -17.93 -3.48 12.27
N ARG A 61 -19.11 -3.71 12.86
CA ARG A 61 -20.00 -2.66 13.30
C ARG A 61 -20.41 -2.97 14.72
N ASN A 62 -20.14 -2.05 15.64
CA ASN A 62 -20.55 -2.22 17.02
C ASN A 62 -22.07 -2.08 17.09
N ALA A 63 -22.73 -2.95 17.85
CA ALA A 63 -24.14 -2.82 18.15
C ALA A 63 -24.30 -2.58 19.64
N LYS A 64 -25.09 -1.56 19.99
CA LYS A 64 -25.56 -1.34 21.37
C LYS A 64 -27.03 -1.71 21.40
N ASP A 65 -27.40 -2.64 22.28
CA ASP A 65 -28.79 -3.12 22.45
C ASP A 65 -29.43 -3.61 21.14
N GLY A 66 -28.65 -4.29 20.28
CA GLY A 66 -29.11 -4.79 18.98
C GLY A 66 -29.22 -3.74 17.88
N ILE A 67 -28.95 -2.46 18.19
CA ILE A 67 -28.95 -1.37 17.21
C ILE A 67 -27.50 -1.12 16.75
N PRO A 68 -27.20 -1.32 15.45
CA PRO A 68 -25.86 -1.10 14.93
C PRO A 68 -25.53 0.39 14.84
N ASP A 69 -24.39 0.79 15.39
CA ASP A 69 -23.86 2.16 15.41
C ASP A 69 -23.58 2.67 13.99
N LYS A 70 -23.67 3.97 13.67
CA LYS A 70 -23.53 4.44 12.27
C LYS A 70 -22.17 4.15 11.64
N ASP A 71 -21.11 4.12 12.44
CA ASP A 71 -19.75 4.00 11.94
C ASP A 71 -19.29 2.55 11.85
N HIS A 72 -18.51 2.26 10.80
CA HIS A 72 -17.83 0.98 10.64
C HIS A 72 -16.47 1.04 11.30
N ASN A 73 -16.11 -0.01 12.02
CA ASN A 73 -14.76 -0.23 12.52
C ASN A 73 -13.96 -0.98 11.46
N TYR A 74 -12.74 -0.49 11.20
CA TYR A 74 -11.76 -1.11 10.31
C TYR A 74 -10.99 -2.24 11.01
N GLY A 75 -11.04 -2.32 12.34
CA GLY A 75 -10.54 -3.46 13.10
C GLY A 75 -11.52 -4.62 13.14
N THR A 76 -11.00 -5.84 13.13
CA THR A 76 -11.75 -7.09 13.32
C THR A 76 -11.08 -7.96 14.39
N TYR A 77 -11.75 -9.04 14.79
CA TYR A 77 -11.12 -10.06 15.64
C TYR A 77 -10.12 -10.87 14.82
N ARG A 78 -8.94 -11.09 15.36
CA ARG A 78 -7.86 -11.85 14.72
C ARG A 78 -8.24 -13.23 14.16
N PRO A 79 -9.03 -14.09 14.84
CA PRO A 79 -9.44 -15.38 14.28
C PRO A 79 -10.43 -15.28 13.10
N ALA A 80 -11.01 -14.11 12.83
CA ALA A 80 -12.10 -13.97 11.85
C ALA A 80 -11.69 -14.43 10.43
N ALA A 81 -10.44 -14.18 10.02
CA ALA A 81 -9.98 -14.62 8.69
C ALA A 81 -9.95 -16.15 8.58
N ALA A 82 -9.41 -16.84 9.58
CA ALA A 82 -9.35 -18.30 9.60
C ALA A 82 -10.75 -18.91 9.68
N ASP A 83 -11.58 -18.42 10.61
CA ASP A 83 -12.93 -18.96 10.83
C ASP A 83 -13.84 -18.72 9.62
N LEU A 84 -13.72 -17.57 8.93
CA LEU A 84 -14.47 -17.32 7.70
C LEU A 84 -14.05 -18.25 6.57
N TRP A 85 -12.75 -18.50 6.44
CA TRP A 85 -12.25 -19.42 5.42
C TRP A 85 -12.73 -20.85 5.66
N GLU A 86 -12.80 -21.29 6.92
CA GLU A 86 -13.32 -22.61 7.29
C GLU A 86 -14.84 -22.69 7.14
N ALA A 87 -15.58 -21.72 7.69
CA ALA A 87 -17.04 -21.74 7.74
C ALA A 87 -17.71 -21.47 6.38
N LEU A 88 -17.08 -20.67 5.51
CA LEU A 88 -17.60 -20.27 4.20
C LEU A 88 -16.68 -20.72 3.07
N SER A 89 -16.11 -21.91 3.18
CA SER A 89 -15.16 -22.47 2.19
C SER A 89 -15.70 -22.58 0.77
N GLU A 90 -17.03 -22.63 0.57
CA GLU A 90 -17.66 -22.59 -0.76
C GLU A 90 -17.64 -21.20 -1.41
N GLN A 91 -17.53 -20.12 -0.62
CA GLN A 91 -17.61 -18.73 -1.09
C GLN A 91 -16.28 -17.98 -0.94
N VAL A 92 -15.44 -18.38 0.02
CA VAL A 92 -14.17 -17.73 0.36
C VAL A 92 -13.03 -18.64 -0.07
N GLU A 93 -12.37 -18.29 -1.18
CA GLU A 93 -11.20 -19.05 -1.66
C GLU A 93 -10.01 -18.97 -0.70
N CYS A 94 -9.77 -17.76 -0.16
CA CYS A 94 -8.64 -17.46 0.71
C CYS A 94 -8.96 -16.23 1.56
N ALA A 95 -8.54 -16.24 2.82
CA ALA A 95 -8.61 -15.09 3.71
C ALA A 95 -7.24 -14.81 4.30
N SER A 96 -6.91 -13.53 4.49
CA SER A 96 -5.64 -13.10 5.08
C SER A 96 -5.89 -12.08 6.16
N LEU A 97 -5.10 -12.16 7.23
CA LEU A 97 -5.07 -11.19 8.31
C LEU A 97 -4.03 -10.10 8.01
N THR A 98 -4.44 -8.84 8.18
CA THR A 98 -3.57 -7.67 8.00
C THR A 98 -3.75 -6.69 9.15
N SER A 99 -2.66 -6.07 9.62
CA SER A 99 -2.73 -4.99 10.62
C SER A 99 -1.73 -3.88 10.30
N SER A 100 -2.19 -2.64 10.38
CA SER A 100 -1.38 -1.42 10.11
C SER A 100 -1.00 -0.66 11.38
N ILE A 101 -1.27 -1.23 12.56
CA ILE A 101 -1.08 -0.57 13.86
C ILE A 101 0.40 -0.36 14.18
N LEU A 102 1.24 -1.31 13.79
CA LEU A 102 2.67 -1.24 14.03
C LEU A 102 3.33 -0.35 12.96
N GLN A 103 3.75 0.87 13.34
CA GLN A 103 4.51 1.80 12.48
C GLN A 103 5.90 2.16 13.06
N PRO A 104 6.81 1.18 13.24
CA PRO A 104 8.12 1.39 13.82
C PRO A 104 9.09 2.10 12.88
N SER A 105 10.09 2.75 13.48
CA SER A 105 11.25 3.28 12.78
C SER A 105 12.22 2.16 12.40
N PHE A 106 12.67 2.14 11.15
CA PHE A 106 13.75 1.24 10.72
C PHE A 106 15.12 1.92 10.74
N TYR A 107 16.16 1.13 10.98
CA TYR A 107 17.54 1.56 10.95
C TYR A 107 18.37 0.60 10.10
N LYS A 108 19.30 1.16 9.32
CA LYS A 108 20.33 0.42 8.59
C LYS A 108 21.68 0.93 9.07
N GLU A 109 22.51 0.05 9.63
CA GLU A 109 23.84 0.42 10.16
C GLU A 109 23.78 1.65 11.09
N ASP A 110 22.85 1.62 12.05
CA ASP A 110 22.53 2.71 12.99
C ASP A 110 21.98 4.02 12.40
N LYS A 111 21.88 4.14 11.08
CA LYS A 111 21.21 5.27 10.42
C LYS A 111 19.71 5.04 10.35
N LYS A 112 18.94 5.99 10.90
CA LYS A 112 17.48 5.99 10.83
C LYS A 112 17.04 6.17 9.37
N LEU A 113 16.17 5.27 8.91
CA LEU A 113 15.51 5.38 7.61
C LEU A 113 14.31 6.33 7.71
N GLU A 114 13.96 6.96 6.59
CA GLU A 114 12.73 7.74 6.50
C GLU A 114 11.51 6.88 6.84
N ALA A 115 10.44 7.51 7.32
CA ALA A 115 9.19 6.82 7.61
C ALA A 115 8.69 6.08 6.36
N MET A 116 8.38 4.80 6.54
CA MET A 116 7.91 3.89 5.49
C MET A 116 6.59 3.32 5.97
N PRO A 117 5.58 3.24 5.10
CA PRO A 117 4.32 2.64 5.49
C PRO A 117 4.51 1.12 5.64
N ILE A 118 4.10 0.60 6.78
CA ILE A 118 4.27 -0.80 7.16
C ILE A 118 2.92 -1.46 7.26
N LEU A 119 2.84 -2.71 6.79
CA LEU A 119 1.70 -3.58 7.01
C LEU A 119 2.19 -4.91 7.56
N CYS A 120 1.60 -5.36 8.66
CA CYS A 120 1.83 -6.69 9.20
C CYS A 120 0.83 -7.65 8.56
N VAL A 121 1.32 -8.77 8.03
CA VAL A 121 0.54 -9.69 7.22
C VAL A 121 0.88 -11.14 7.54
N ASP A 122 -0.03 -12.06 7.21
CA ASP A 122 0.24 -13.49 7.23
C ASP A 122 0.85 -14.00 5.91
N THR A 123 1.10 -15.31 5.85
CA THR A 123 1.65 -15.98 4.66
C THR A 123 0.68 -16.04 3.48
N LEU A 124 -0.62 -15.86 3.73
CA LEU A 124 -1.67 -15.95 2.71
C LEU A 124 -1.90 -14.62 1.99
N TYR A 125 -1.36 -13.52 2.50
CA TYR A 125 -1.57 -12.17 1.95
C TYR A 125 -1.37 -12.06 0.44
N PHE A 126 -0.24 -12.56 -0.09
CA PHE A 126 0.03 -12.49 -1.53
C PHE A 126 -0.93 -13.34 -2.36
N ARG A 127 -1.41 -14.47 -1.81
CA ARG A 127 -2.40 -15.33 -2.45
C ARG A 127 -3.76 -14.65 -2.46
N THR A 128 -4.19 -14.08 -1.34
CA THR A 128 -5.48 -13.40 -1.19
C THR A 128 -5.57 -12.12 -2.03
N THR A 129 -4.52 -11.29 -2.02
CA THR A 129 -4.52 -10.00 -2.73
C THR A 129 -4.10 -10.11 -4.20
N GLY A 130 -3.42 -11.19 -4.58
CA GLY A 130 -2.82 -11.35 -5.90
C GLY A 130 -1.63 -10.43 -6.16
N VAL A 131 -1.08 -9.77 -5.13
CA VAL A 131 0.14 -8.95 -5.26
C VAL A 131 1.31 -9.85 -5.65
N GLN A 132 1.96 -9.49 -6.76
CA GLN A 132 3.03 -10.31 -7.32
C GLN A 132 4.31 -10.24 -6.47
N VAL A 133 4.78 -11.39 -6.01
CA VAL A 133 6.12 -11.55 -5.44
C VAL A 133 7.13 -11.68 -6.59
N LEU A 134 8.15 -10.83 -6.58
CA LEU A 134 9.21 -10.79 -7.59
C LEU A 134 10.37 -11.70 -7.22
N LYS A 135 10.70 -11.79 -5.92
CA LYS A 135 11.73 -12.68 -5.37
C LYS A 135 11.36 -13.12 -3.96
N GLY A 136 11.80 -14.31 -3.56
CA GLY A 136 11.55 -14.89 -2.22
C GLY A 136 10.31 -15.79 -2.17
N ASP A 137 10.13 -16.50 -1.06
CA ASP A 137 8.99 -17.38 -0.83
C ASP A 137 8.02 -16.74 0.19
N PRO A 138 6.75 -16.46 -0.16
CA PRO A 138 5.72 -15.98 0.77
C PRO A 138 5.66 -16.70 2.13
N HIS A 139 5.98 -18.00 2.19
CA HIS A 139 5.95 -18.76 3.43
C HIS A 139 6.98 -18.28 4.46
N ASP A 140 8.02 -17.57 4.02
CA ASP A 140 9.01 -16.97 4.92
C ASP A 140 8.38 -15.92 5.86
N LEU A 141 7.22 -15.35 5.52
CA LEU A 141 6.46 -14.45 6.42
C LEU A 141 5.86 -15.15 7.65
N SER A 142 5.94 -16.47 7.74
CA SER A 142 5.59 -17.21 8.98
C SER A 142 6.55 -16.91 10.14
N VAL A 143 7.76 -16.44 9.84
CA VAL A 143 8.78 -16.13 10.85
C VAL A 143 8.73 -14.65 11.20
N MET A 144 8.58 -14.33 12.49
CA MET A 144 8.51 -12.96 13.01
C MET A 144 9.63 -12.03 12.51
N GLN A 145 10.85 -12.56 12.39
CA GLN A 145 12.04 -11.81 12.02
C GLN A 145 12.23 -11.69 10.50
N ASN A 146 11.26 -12.11 9.68
CA ASN A 146 11.33 -11.95 8.24
C ASN A 146 10.46 -10.78 7.78
N ALA A 147 10.94 -10.12 6.72
CA ALA A 147 10.25 -9.00 6.10
C ALA A 147 10.31 -9.09 4.58
N PHE A 148 9.30 -8.54 3.94
CA PHE A 148 9.24 -8.36 2.49
C PHE A 148 9.23 -6.87 2.18
N ILE A 149 9.88 -6.47 1.10
CA ILE A 149 10.03 -5.04 0.73
C ILE A 149 9.54 -4.80 -0.69
N SER A 150 8.90 -3.66 -0.93
CA SER A 150 8.46 -3.32 -2.28
C SER A 150 9.66 -3.01 -3.18
N GLN A 151 9.53 -3.19 -4.49
CA GLN A 151 10.61 -2.96 -5.45
C GLN A 151 11.20 -1.53 -5.36
N SER A 152 10.35 -0.51 -5.36
CA SER A 152 10.79 0.89 -5.22
C SER A 152 11.47 1.14 -3.87
N MET A 153 10.98 0.51 -2.82
CA MET A 153 11.50 0.70 -1.47
C MET A 153 12.85 -0.01 -1.27
N ALA A 154 13.01 -1.20 -1.85
CA ALA A 154 14.29 -1.90 -1.92
C ALA A 154 15.35 -1.02 -2.56
N ARG A 155 15.02 -0.40 -3.71
CA ARG A 155 15.92 0.52 -4.41
C ARG A 155 16.25 1.76 -3.59
N ARG A 156 15.29 2.29 -2.84
CA ARG A 156 15.49 3.46 -1.98
C ARG A 156 16.43 3.17 -0.80
N VAL A 157 16.34 1.99 -0.20
CA VAL A 157 17.09 1.62 1.02
C VAL A 157 18.44 0.96 0.70
N PHE A 158 18.50 0.16 -0.36
CA PHE A 158 19.68 -0.65 -0.72
C PHE A 158 20.35 -0.20 -2.02
N GLY A 159 19.79 0.79 -2.74
CA GLY A 159 20.34 1.24 -4.02
C GLY A 159 20.22 0.14 -5.07
N ASP A 160 21.34 -0.19 -5.71
CA ASP A 160 21.42 -1.28 -6.69
C ASP A 160 21.89 -2.61 -6.07
N GLU A 161 22.10 -2.66 -4.75
CA GLU A 161 22.49 -3.88 -4.08
C GLU A 161 21.28 -4.83 -3.86
N ASP A 162 21.52 -6.15 -3.88
CA ASP A 162 20.45 -7.11 -3.55
C ASP A 162 20.04 -6.95 -2.07
N PRO A 163 18.76 -6.69 -1.76
CA PRO A 163 18.29 -6.57 -0.38
C PRO A 163 18.11 -7.92 0.31
N ILE A 164 18.03 -9.04 -0.43
CA ILE A 164 17.71 -10.35 0.15
C ILE A 164 18.83 -10.81 1.09
N GLY A 165 18.42 -11.29 2.27
CA GLY A 165 19.32 -11.73 3.34
C GLY A 165 19.88 -10.59 4.19
N LYS A 166 19.61 -9.32 3.85
CA LYS A 166 20.06 -8.18 4.65
C LYS A 166 19.13 -7.89 5.80
N GLY A 167 19.72 -7.47 6.92
CA GLY A 167 19.01 -7.08 8.13
C GLY A 167 18.65 -5.59 8.14
N LEU A 168 17.45 -5.28 8.63
CA LEU A 168 17.06 -3.95 9.08
C LEU A 168 16.73 -4.02 10.57
N SER A 169 17.16 -3.02 11.34
CA SER A 169 16.83 -2.95 12.75
C SER A 169 15.52 -2.19 12.95
N VAL A 170 14.62 -2.74 13.76
CA VAL A 170 13.29 -2.18 14.07
C VAL A 170 13.34 -1.58 15.47
N GLU A 171 13.16 -0.27 15.57
CA GLU A 171 13.25 0.51 16.82
C GLU A 171 14.53 0.27 17.66
N LYS A 172 15.60 -0.25 17.03
CA LYS A 172 16.81 -0.75 17.71
C LYS A 172 16.52 -1.84 18.77
N MET A 173 15.36 -2.48 18.71
CA MET A 173 14.94 -3.53 19.64
C MET A 173 15.21 -4.92 19.08
N PHE A 174 14.88 -5.14 17.81
CA PHE A 174 15.09 -6.40 17.12
C PHE A 174 15.46 -6.17 15.66
N ASN A 175 15.97 -7.21 15.00
CA ASN A 175 16.34 -7.14 13.60
C ASN A 175 15.38 -8.00 12.78
N VAL A 176 15.03 -7.52 11.59
CA VAL A 176 14.31 -8.27 10.57
C VAL A 176 15.18 -8.48 9.36
N THR A 177 15.09 -9.65 8.75
CA THR A 177 15.81 -10.03 7.52
C THR A 177 14.88 -9.90 6.34
N ILE A 178 15.31 -9.20 5.29
CA ILE A 178 14.56 -9.16 4.04
C ILE A 178 14.65 -10.53 3.36
N ARG A 179 13.51 -11.20 3.18
CA ARG A 179 13.41 -12.51 2.53
C ARG A 179 12.84 -12.46 1.13
N GLY A 180 12.14 -11.37 0.80
CA GLY A 180 11.60 -11.22 -0.53
C GLY A 180 11.31 -9.80 -0.94
N ILE A 181 11.05 -9.67 -2.24
CA ILE A 181 10.72 -8.42 -2.91
C ILE A 181 9.39 -8.64 -3.62
N TYR A 182 8.45 -7.71 -3.46
CA TYR A 182 7.17 -7.73 -4.15
C TYR A 182 6.99 -6.48 -5.02
N ARG A 183 6.04 -6.58 -5.95
CA ARG A 183 5.70 -5.48 -6.87
C ARG A 183 5.14 -4.29 -6.09
N ASP A 184 5.48 -3.08 -6.53
CA ASP A 184 4.99 -1.88 -5.89
C ASP A 184 3.46 -1.78 -5.90
N VAL A 185 2.92 -1.38 -4.75
CA VAL A 185 1.51 -1.08 -4.56
C VAL A 185 1.30 0.43 -4.69
N PRO A 186 0.28 0.91 -5.44
CA PRO A 186 -0.02 2.32 -5.55
C PRO A 186 -0.28 2.94 -4.18
N ARG A 187 -0.02 4.25 -4.03
CA ARG A 187 -0.37 4.96 -2.79
C ARG A 187 -1.87 5.20 -2.64
N ASN A 188 -2.64 5.01 -3.71
CA ASN A 188 -4.09 5.18 -3.71
C ASN A 188 -4.83 3.90 -3.26
N THR A 189 -4.57 3.49 -2.03
CA THR A 189 -5.16 2.31 -1.41
C THR A 189 -5.40 2.60 0.07
N ILE A 190 -6.34 1.88 0.66
CA ILE A 190 -6.62 1.88 2.09
C ILE A 190 -5.44 1.35 2.91
N LEU A 191 -4.62 0.46 2.34
CA LEU A 191 -3.48 -0.16 3.00
C LEU A 191 -2.18 0.16 2.25
N PRO A 192 -1.69 1.42 2.26
CA PRO A 192 -0.42 1.72 1.64
C PRO A 192 0.68 1.00 2.41
N HIS A 193 1.61 0.35 1.71
CA HIS A 193 2.72 -0.35 2.34
C HIS A 193 3.92 -0.43 1.40
N GLY A 194 5.11 -0.25 1.98
CA GLY A 194 6.41 -0.43 1.32
C GLY A 194 7.24 -1.52 1.98
N ILE A 195 6.90 -1.91 3.21
CA ILE A 195 7.45 -3.06 3.92
C ILE A 195 6.30 -3.89 4.49
N LEU A 196 6.39 -5.19 4.30
CA LEU A 196 5.54 -6.19 4.92
C LEU A 196 6.31 -6.88 6.03
N LEU A 197 5.74 -6.91 7.22
CA LEU A 197 6.26 -7.68 8.36
C LEU A 197 5.35 -8.88 8.62
N SER A 198 5.91 -9.92 9.22
CA SER A 198 5.11 -11.03 9.73
C SER A 198 4.13 -10.54 10.79
N ILE A 199 2.87 -11.00 10.72
CA ILE A 199 1.85 -10.72 11.73
C ILE A 199 2.27 -11.20 13.13
N ALA A 200 3.15 -12.21 13.22
CA ALA A 200 3.73 -12.68 14.47
C ALA A 200 4.48 -11.59 15.26
N ALA A 201 4.93 -10.52 14.59
CA ALA A 201 5.53 -9.37 15.26
C ALA A 201 4.50 -8.58 16.09
N VAL A 202 3.25 -8.57 15.67
CA VAL A 202 2.13 -7.97 16.42
C VAL A 202 1.80 -8.84 17.64
N ASP A 203 1.83 -10.16 17.49
CA ASP A 203 1.57 -11.13 18.57
C ASP A 203 2.55 -10.95 19.72
N TRP A 204 3.81 -10.69 19.39
CA TRP A 204 4.84 -10.44 20.40
C TRP A 204 4.56 -9.17 21.21
N GLY A 205 4.06 -8.11 20.59
CA GLY A 205 3.79 -6.83 21.25
C GLY A 205 2.46 -6.77 21.99
N TYR A 206 1.41 -7.38 21.44
CA TYR A 206 0.03 -7.23 21.91
C TYR A 206 -0.61 -8.54 22.39
N GLY A 207 0.09 -9.67 22.28
CA GLY A 207 -0.44 -11.00 22.57
C GLY A 207 -1.25 -11.60 21.43
N VAL A 208 -1.44 -12.92 21.47
CA VAL A 208 -2.28 -13.64 20.51
C VAL A 208 -3.74 -13.23 20.72
N GLY A 209 -4.33 -12.54 19.74
CA GLY A 209 -5.74 -12.17 19.81
C GLY A 209 -6.68 -13.35 19.64
N ALA A 210 -7.84 -13.25 20.29
CA ALA A 210 -8.88 -14.27 20.31
C ALA A 210 -10.25 -13.59 20.22
N TRP A 211 -11.32 -14.38 20.05
CA TRP A 211 -12.68 -13.85 20.18
C TRP A 211 -12.87 -13.25 21.58
N GLY A 212 -13.08 -11.92 21.65
CA GLY A 212 -13.23 -11.18 22.92
C GLY A 212 -11.97 -10.50 23.45
N MET A 213 -10.81 -10.62 22.78
CA MET A 213 -9.57 -9.93 23.14
C MET A 213 -8.82 -9.44 21.89
N ASN A 214 -8.29 -8.22 21.95
CA ASN A 214 -7.33 -7.68 20.98
C ASN A 214 -7.91 -7.45 19.56
N ASN A 215 -8.77 -6.44 19.42
CA ASN A 215 -9.45 -6.04 18.18
C ASN A 215 -8.54 -5.15 17.30
N ILE A 216 -7.35 -5.65 16.98
CA ILE A 216 -6.26 -4.93 16.30
C ILE A 216 -5.86 -5.58 14.97
#